data_AF-A0A523RAT0-F1
#
_entry.id   AF-A0A523RAT0-F1
#
_cell.length_a   1.000
_cell.length_b   1.000
_cell.length_c   1.000
_cell.angle_alpha   90.00
_cell.angle_beta   90.00
_cell.angle_gamma   90.00
#
_symmetry.space_group_name_H-M   'P 1'
#
loop_
_entity.id
_entity.type
_entity.pdbx_description
1 polymer ?
#
loop_
_entity_poly.entity_id
_entity_poly.type
_entity_poly.pdbx_seq_one_letter_code
_entity_poly.pdbx_strand_id
1 'polypeptide(L)' 'MAVPKQKTPRSRRGQRRSHQGLKESLLSVCPKCKEPRLSHMACMECGYYNGEEVIKIETLQERKKRQEDRDSRANK' A
#
# COMPACT_ATOMS: atom_id res chain seq x y z
N MET A 1 -39.23 6.29 11.56
CA MET A 1 -37.98 6.88 11.03
C MET A 1 -38.32 8.08 10.16
N ALA A 2 -37.53 9.15 10.20
CA ALA A 2 -37.78 10.30 9.34
C ALA A 2 -37.41 9.99 7.89
N VAL A 3 -38.34 10.24 6.96
CA VAL A 3 -38.18 9.96 5.53
C VAL A 3 -38.07 11.29 4.79
N PRO A 4 -37.16 11.44 3.80
CA PRO A 4 -37.09 12.68 3.02
C PRO A 4 -38.41 12.91 2.28
N LYS A 5 -38.96 14.12 2.43
CA LYS A 5 -40.20 14.53 1.76
C LYS A 5 -40.07 14.57 0.23
N GLN A 6 -38.87 14.84 -0.29
CA GLN A 6 -38.59 14.96 -1.72
C GLN A 6 -37.19 14.44 -2.08
N LYS A 7 -37.01 14.13 -3.37
CA LYS A 7 -35.71 13.74 -3.93
C LYS A 7 -34.73 14.91 -3.88
N THR A 8 -33.50 14.65 -3.43
CA THR A 8 -32.43 15.66 -3.48
C THR A 8 -32.05 15.97 -4.95
N PRO A 9 -32.01 17.25 -5.37
CA PRO A 9 -31.64 17.60 -6.74
C PRO A 9 -30.17 17.27 -7.02
N ARG A 10 -29.85 17.03 -8.31
CA ARG A 10 -28.49 16.68 -8.75
C ARG A 10 -27.46 17.73 -8.34
N SER A 11 -27.80 19.03 -8.45
CA SER A 11 -26.93 20.14 -8.05
C SER A 11 -26.54 20.08 -6.57
N ARG A 12 -27.52 19.93 -5.67
CA ARG A 12 -27.28 19.85 -4.21
C ARG A 12 -26.50 18.59 -3.83
N ARG A 13 -26.74 17.45 -4.49
CA ARG A 13 -25.93 16.23 -4.32
C ARG A 13 -24.49 16.45 -4.79
N GLY A 14 -24.30 17.12 -5.92
CA GLY A 14 -22.98 17.44 -6.48
C GLY A 14 -22.17 18.38 -5.59
N GLN A 15 -22.77 19.48 -5.14
CA GLN A 15 -22.16 20.42 -4.20
C GLN A 15 -21.77 19.74 -2.88
N ARG A 16 -22.60 18.84 -2.34
CA ARG A 16 -22.22 18.09 -1.14
C ARG A 16 -21.02 17.16 -1.38
N ARG A 17 -20.88 16.61 -2.58
CA ARG A 17 -19.79 15.69 -2.95
C ARG A 17 -18.52 16.39 -3.42
N SER A 18 -18.54 17.69 -3.71
CA SER A 18 -17.35 18.42 -4.19
C SER A 18 -16.21 18.42 -3.17
N HIS A 19 -16.54 18.34 -1.87
CA HIS A 19 -15.56 18.26 -0.79
C HIS A 19 -15.01 16.85 -0.56
N GLN A 20 -15.56 15.82 -1.21
CA GLN A 20 -15.19 14.41 -1.01
C GLN A 20 -14.08 13.97 -1.98
N GLY A 21 -13.08 14.82 -2.19
CA GLY A 21 -11.90 14.49 -2.99
C GLY A 21 -10.90 13.64 -2.20
N LEU A 22 -10.36 12.59 -2.82
CA LEU A 22 -9.26 11.82 -2.26
C LEU A 22 -7.96 12.62 -2.40
N LYS A 23 -7.08 12.52 -1.40
CA LYS A 23 -5.73 13.10 -1.42
C LYS A 23 -4.71 11.98 -1.59
N GLU A 24 -3.65 12.26 -2.34
CA GLU A 24 -2.53 11.35 -2.49
C GLU A 24 -1.74 11.24 -1.18
N SER A 25 -1.17 10.07 -0.93
CA SER A 25 -0.27 9.85 0.20
C SER A 25 1.11 10.42 -0.06
N LEU A 26 1.71 11.06 0.94
CA LEU A 26 3.08 11.53 0.86
C LEU A 26 4.05 10.33 0.91
N LEU A 27 4.80 10.14 -0.17
CA LEU A 27 5.85 9.14 -0.28
C LEU A 27 7.22 9.81 -0.19
N SER A 28 8.13 9.20 0.56
CA SER A 28 9.52 9.61 0.73
C SER A 28 10.44 8.53 0.19
N VAL A 29 11.64 8.88 -0.27
CA VAL A 29 12.60 7.89 -0.77
C VAL A 29 13.29 7.19 0.41
N CYS A 30 13.40 5.86 0.34
CA CYS A 30 14.15 5.08 1.32
C CYS A 30 15.67 5.26 1.11
N PRO A 31 16.45 5.61 2.14
CA PRO A 31 17.89 5.81 1.98
C PRO A 31 18.68 4.53 1.65
N LYS A 32 18.12 3.34 1.94
CA LYS A 32 18.82 2.05 1.76
C LYS A 32 18.55 1.40 0.40
N CYS A 33 17.28 1.26 0.01
CA CYS A 33 16.87 0.61 -1.24
C CYS A 33 16.44 1.58 -2.35
N LYS A 34 16.31 2.88 -2.05
CA LYS A 34 15.82 3.93 -2.98
C LYS A 34 14.38 3.79 -3.46
N GLU A 35 13.61 2.85 -2.90
CA GLU A 35 12.18 2.75 -3.18
C GLU A 35 11.34 3.77 -2.41
N PRO A 36 10.13 4.11 -2.91
CA PRO A 36 9.21 4.99 -2.21
C PRO A 36 8.64 4.28 -0.98
N ARG A 37 8.68 4.97 0.16
CA ARG A 37 8.12 4.53 1.44
C ARG A 37 7.23 5.62 2.04
N LEU A 38 6.26 5.20 2.83
CA LEU A 38 5.46 6.12 3.63
C LEU A 38 6.31 6.79 4.70
N SER A 39 6.07 8.07 4.95
CA SER A 39 6.72 8.81 6.04
C SER A 39 6.42 8.15 7.39
N HIS A 40 7.41 8.10 8.28
CA HIS A 40 7.36 7.47 9.61
C HIS A 40 7.08 5.96 9.64
N MET A 41 7.10 5.26 8.50
CA MET A 41 6.97 3.81 8.44
C MET A 41 8.28 3.14 8.06
N ALA A 42 8.43 1.88 8.52
CA ALA A 42 9.47 0.99 8.03
C ALA A 42 9.26 0.69 6.54
N CYS A 43 10.35 0.56 5.78
CA CYS A 43 10.26 0.24 4.37
C CYS A 43 9.79 -1.22 4.18
N MET A 44 8.79 -1.44 3.32
CA MET A 44 8.19 -2.76 3.11
C MET A 44 9.07 -3.72 2.28
N GLU A 45 10.08 -3.22 1.57
CA GLU A 45 10.99 -4.08 0.78
C GLU A 45 12.25 -4.43 1.54
N CYS A 46 12.86 -3.46 2.22
CA CYS A 46 14.11 -3.71 2.95
C CYS A 46 13.88 -4.00 4.44
N GLY A 47 12.75 -3.63 5.03
CA GLY A 47 12.43 -3.92 6.44
C GLY A 47 13.13 -3.00 7.44
N TYR A 48 13.84 -1.98 6.95
CA TYR A 48 14.60 -1.03 7.77
C TYR A 48 13.79 0.22 8.11
N TYR A 49 13.98 0.70 9.35
CA TYR A 49 13.52 1.99 9.85
C TYR A 49 14.64 2.62 10.67
N ASN A 50 15.01 3.87 10.39
CA ASN A 50 16.08 4.59 11.09
C ASN A 50 17.42 3.82 11.24
N GLY A 51 17.76 3.00 10.25
CA GLY A 51 19.01 2.23 10.23
C GLY A 51 18.94 0.87 10.94
N GLU A 52 17.85 0.58 11.65
CA GLU A 52 17.62 -0.71 12.30
C GLU A 52 16.67 -1.59 11.49
N GLU A 53 16.90 -2.90 11.54
CA GLU A 53 16.03 -3.90 10.91
C GLU A 53 14.86 -4.20 11.85
N VAL A 54 13.67 -3.67 11.52
CA VAL A 54 12.48 -3.82 12.36
C VAL A 54 11.58 -4.95 11.87
N ILE A 55 11.62 -5.22 10.56
CA ILE A 55 10.83 -6.29 9.93
C ILE A 55 11.79 -7.30 9.34
N LYS A 56 11.75 -8.54 9.86
CA LYS A 56 12.40 -9.69 9.22
C LYS A 56 11.60 -10.07 7.99
N ILE A 57 11.98 -9.52 6.85
CA ILE A 57 11.38 -9.89 5.57
C ILE A 57 12.13 -11.12 5.08
N GLU A 58 11.43 -12.24 4.87
CA GLU A 58 11.98 -13.37 4.10
C GLU A 58 12.46 -12.81 2.76
N THR A 59 13.78 -12.82 2.56
CA THR A 59 14.38 -12.15 1.41
C THR A 59 13.85 -12.74 0.11
N LEU A 60 13.82 -11.94 -0.97
CA LEU A 60 13.44 -12.43 -2.31
C LEU A 60 14.25 -13.67 -2.73
N GLN A 61 15.44 -13.88 -2.16
CA GLN A 61 16.29 -15.04 -2.38
C GLN A 61 15.66 -16.35 -1.85
N GLU A 62 14.96 -16.30 -0.72
CA GLU A 62 14.25 -17.47 -0.17
C GLU A 62 12.99 -17.80 -0.97
N ARG A 63 12.28 -16.78 -1.45
CA ARG A 63 11.11 -16.95 -2.32
C ARG A 63 11.48 -17.56 -3.67
N LYS A 64 12.58 -17.10 -4.30
CA LYS A 64 13.10 -17.65 -5.55
C LYS A 64 13.53 -19.10 -5.40
N LYS A 65 14.28 -19.43 -4.34
CA LYS A 65 14.66 -20.83 -4.02
C LYS A 65 13.44 -21.74 -3.86
N ARG A 66 12.43 -21.30 -3.10
CA ARG A 66 11.16 -22.06 -2.94
C ARG A 66 10.40 -22.28 -4.25
N GLN A 67 10.59 -21.41 -5.25
CA GLN A 67 9.92 -21.48 -6.54
C GLN A 67 10.70 -22.39 -7.50
N GLU A 68 12.02 -22.25 -7.55
CA GLU A 68 12.93 -23.18 -8.23
C GLU A 68 12.81 -24.62 -7.69
N ASP A 69 12.68 -24.78 -6.37
CA ASP A 69 12.42 -26.08 -5.72
C ASP A 69 11.06 -26.67 -6.09
N ARG A 70 10.05 -25.85 -6.41
CA ARG A 70 8.75 -26.31 -6.91
C ARG A 70 8.82 -26.67 -8.39
N ASP A 71 9.46 -25.83 -9.20
CA ASP A 71 9.57 -25.99 -10.64
C ASP A 71 10.45 -27.22 -11.00
N SER A 72 11.48 -27.50 -10.20
CA SER A 72 12.29 -28.72 -10.31
C SER A 72 11.55 -29.99 -9.92
N ARG A 73 10.58 -29.92 -9.00
CA ARG A 73 9.67 -31.04 -8.65
C ARG A 73 8.59 -31.27 -9.70
N ALA A 74 8.18 -30.25 -10.43
CA ALA A 74 7.15 -30.34 -11.46
C ALA A 74 7.67 -30.86 -12.82
N ASN A 75 8.97 -30.69 -13.09
CA ASN A 75 9.63 -31.17 -14.32
C ASN A 75 10.27 -32.57 -14.20
N LYS A 76 10.00 -33.29 -13.11
CA LYS A 76 10.41 -34.69 -12.88
C LYS A 76 9.17 -35.58 -12.85
#